data_AF-A0A6G3XM48-F1
#
_entry.id   AF-A0A6G3XM48-F1
#
_cell.length_a   1.000
_cell.length_b   1.000
_cell.length_c   1.000
_cell.angle_alpha   90.00
_cell.angle_beta   90.00
_cell.angle_gamma   90.00
#
_symmetry.space_group_name_H-M   'P 1'
#
loop_
_entity.id
_entity.type
_entity.pdbx_description
1 polymer ?
#
loop_
_entity_poly.entity_id
_entity_poly.type
_entity_poly.pdbx_seq_one_letter_code
_entity_poly.pdbx_strand_id
1 'polypeptide(L)' 'FWFQAGEYTGTDGQTVQGDISRFFAGDPSAGQFTSGFFPIMMFGLPAAALAITHCARPERRKEVAGLM' A
#
# COMPACT_ATOMS: atom_id res chain seq x y z
N PHE A 1 5.87 11.79 1.98
CA PHE A 1 5.59 10.90 3.13
C PHE A 1 6.58 9.73 3.17
N TRP A 2 6.49 8.79 2.22
CA TRP A 2 7.38 7.62 2.10
C TRP A 2 8.90 7.90 2.20
N PHE A 3 9.37 8.96 1.55
CA PHE A 3 10.82 9.27 1.45
C PHE A 3 11.28 10.45 2.31
N GLN A 4 10.36 11.19 2.94
CA GLN A 4 10.69 12.46 3.61
C GLN A 4 9.99 12.66 4.96
N ALA A 5 9.00 11.82 5.34
CA ALA A 5 8.28 12.00 6.59
C ALA A 5 9.09 11.47 7.79
N GLY A 6 9.52 12.43 8.62
CA GLY A 6 10.19 12.23 9.89
C GLY A 6 11.63 11.74 9.75
N GLU A 7 12.34 11.81 10.87
CA GLU A 7 13.75 11.45 11.00
C GLU A 7 13.90 10.44 12.13
N TYR A 8 14.82 9.50 11.98
CA TYR A 8 15.19 8.54 13.02
C TYR A 8 16.71 8.43 13.08
N THR A 9 17.28 8.61 14.26
CA THR A 9 18.69 8.32 14.52
C THR A 9 18.78 6.93 15.12
N GLY A 10 19.32 5.98 14.35
CA GLY A 10 19.52 4.61 14.80
C GLY A 10 20.66 4.50 15.82
N THR A 11 20.82 3.30 16.40
CA THR A 11 21.91 2.99 17.37
C THR A 11 23.30 3.23 16.82
N ASP A 12 23.43 3.25 15.49
CA ASP A 12 24.69 3.39 14.77
C ASP A 12 25.06 4.86 14.51
N GLY A 13 24.28 5.82 15.04
CA GLY A 13 24.50 7.25 14.88
C GLY A 13 24.09 7.81 13.51
N GLN A 14 23.57 6.97 12.61
CA GLN A 14 23.07 7.40 11.30
C GLN A 14 21.63 7.92 11.43
N THR A 15 21.40 9.15 10.98
CA THR A 15 20.07 9.72 10.84
C THR A 15 19.50 9.37 9.47
N VAL A 16 18.37 8.68 9.45
CA VAL A 16 17.63 8.33 8.22
C VAL A 16 16.31 9.09 8.15
N GLN A 17 15.91 9.48 6.94
CA GLN A 17 14.67 10.21 6.68
C GLN A 17 13.69 9.38 5.84
N GLY A 18 12.40 9.53 6.15
CA GLY A 18 11.30 8.88 5.43
C GLY A 18 10.85 7.55 6.03
N ASP A 19 9.54 7.25 5.93
CA ASP A 19 8.89 6.07 6.50
C ASP A 19 9.59 4.75 6.11
N ILE A 20 10.01 4.63 4.85
CA ILE A 20 10.70 3.42 4.35
C ILE A 20 12.08 3.26 5.01
N SER A 21 12.90 4.30 4.92
CA SER A 21 14.28 4.27 5.43
C SER A 21 14.30 4.08 6.95
N ARG A 22 13.36 4.73 7.65
CA ARG A 22 13.17 4.60 9.10
C ARG A 22 12.71 3.18 9.48
N PHE A 23 11.80 2.58 8.72
CA PHE A 23 11.38 1.20 8.92
C PHE A 23 12.55 0.21 8.76
N PHE A 24 13.37 0.37 7.72
CA PHE A 24 14.55 -0.46 7.52
C PHE A 24 15.65 -0.23 8.58
N ALA A 25 15.73 0.97 9.15
CA ALA A 25 16.63 1.29 10.26
C ALA A 25 16.11 0.82 11.64
N GLY A 26 14.94 0.18 11.71
CA GLY A 26 14.40 -0.42 12.93
C GLY A 26 13.59 0.53 13.81
N ASP A 27 13.13 1.68 13.32
CA ASP A 27 12.26 2.59 14.06
C ASP A 27 10.88 1.92 14.32
N PRO A 28 10.49 1.68 15.59
CA PRO A 28 9.23 1.03 15.92
C PRO A 28 7.99 1.88 15.62
N SER A 29 8.16 3.18 15.35
CA SER A 29 7.08 4.09 14.95
C SER A 29 6.96 4.27 13.43
N ALA A 30 7.89 3.72 12.64
CA ALA A 30 7.90 3.81 11.19
C ALA A 30 7.29 2.57 10.52
N GLY A 31 7.05 2.66 9.21
CA GLY A 31 6.52 1.57 8.39
C GLY A 31 5.01 1.47 8.41
N GLN A 32 4.29 2.42 9.01
CA GLN A 32 2.82 2.44 8.99
C GLN A 32 2.29 2.59 7.56
N PHE A 33 2.95 3.41 6.73
CA PHE A 33 2.58 3.53 5.32
C PHE A 33 3.02 2.31 4.50
N THR A 34 4.21 1.81 4.79
CA THR A 34 4.80 0.66 4.10
C THR A 34 4.06 -0.66 4.35
N SER A 35 3.65 -0.93 5.59
CA SER A 35 2.92 -2.15 5.97
C SER A 35 1.41 -2.02 5.81
N GLY A 36 0.84 -0.84 6.12
CA GLY A 36 -0.61 -0.63 6.10
C GLY A 36 -1.14 -0.17 4.75
N PHE A 37 -0.53 0.86 4.17
CA PHE A 37 -1.10 1.54 3.00
C PHE A 37 -0.70 0.86 1.68
N PHE A 38 0.49 0.25 1.60
CA PHE A 38 0.96 -0.41 0.38
C PHE A 38 0.04 -1.52 -0.12
N PRO A 39 -0.41 -2.48 0.72
CA PRO A 39 -1.29 -3.55 0.26
C PRO A 39 -2.65 -3.01 -0.17
N ILE A 40 -3.16 -1.99 0.53
CA ILE A 40 -4.43 -1.34 0.18
C ILE A 40 -4.33 -0.69 -1.20
N MET A 41 -3.23 0.01 -1.49
CA MET A 41 -3.00 0.60 -2.82
C MET A 41 -2.85 -0.46 -3.92
N MET A 42 -2.17 -1.57 -3.61
CA MET A 42 -1.90 -2.62 -4.58
C MET A 42 -3.15 -3.45 -4.94
N PHE A 43 -4.01 -3.72 -3.96
CA PHE A 43 -5.19 -4.57 -4.14
C PHE A 43 -6.51 -3.82 -4.20
N GLY A 44 -6.54 -2.52 -3.91
CA GLY A 44 -7.75 -1.72 -3.93
C GLY A 44 -8.42 -1.68 -5.29
N LEU A 45 -7.64 -1.42 -6.36
CA LEU A 45 -8.18 -1.38 -7.73
C LEU A 45 -8.62 -2.77 -8.24
N PRO A 46 -7.81 -3.84 -8.10
CA PRO A 46 -8.27 -5.20 -8.40
C PRO A 46 -9.52 -5.63 -7.61
N ALA A 47 -9.62 -5.27 -6.33
CA ALA A 47 -10.81 -5.56 -5.52
C ALA A 47 -12.04 -4.78 -6.02
N ALA A 48 -11.87 -3.52 -6.43
CA ALA A 48 -12.95 -2.73 -7.01
C ALA A 48 -13.42 -3.31 -8.36
N ALA A 49 -12.49 -3.71 -9.23
CA ALA A 49 -12.77 -4.42 -10.48
C ALA A 49 -13.55 -5.72 -10.26
N LEU A 50 -13.15 -6.52 -9.26
CA LEU A 50 -13.85 -7.74 -8.87
C LEU A 50 -15.25 -7.43 -8.33
N ALA A 51 -15.41 -6.40 -7.52
CA ALA A 51 -16.71 -5.98 -6.99
C ALA A 51 -17.67 -5.54 -8.10
N ILE A 52 -17.18 -4.77 -9.08
CA ILE A 52 -17.96 -4.36 -10.26
C ILE A 52 -18.41 -5.60 -11.05
N THR A 53 -17.49 -6.55 -11.27
CA THR A 53 -17.78 -7.81 -11.96
C THR A 53 -18.81 -8.64 -11.20
N HIS A 54 -18.72 -8.71 -9.88
CA HIS A 54 -19.64 -9.47 -9.04
C HIS A 54 -21.08 -8.90 -9.08
N CYS A 55 -21.20 -7.58 -9.06
CA CYS A 55 -22.47 -6.86 -9.10
C CYS A 55 -23.09 -6.76 -10.50
N ALA A 56 -22.36 -7.13 -11.56
CA ALA A 56 -22.91 -7.15 -12.91
C ALA A 56 -24.03 -8.19 -13.06
N ARG A 57 -24.98 -7.89 -13.97
CA ARG A 57 -26.07 -8.81 -14.34
C ARG A 57 -25.50 -10.16 -14.78
N PRO A 58 -26.05 -11.31 -14.32
CA PRO A 58 -25.48 -12.63 -14.58
C PRO A 58 -25.16 -12.89 -16.05
N GLU A 59 -26.03 -12.45 -16.96
CA GLU A 59 -25.89 -12.58 -18.40
C GLU A 59 -24.74 -11.77 -19.01
N ARG A 60 -24.26 -10.71 -18.32
CA ARG A 60 -23.16 -9.85 -18.79
C ARG A 60 -21.86 -9.99 -17.99
N ARG A 61 -21.83 -10.81 -16.93
CA ARG A 61 -20.64 -10.93 -16.06
C ARG A 61 -19.36 -11.30 -16.81
N LYS A 62 -19.44 -12.14 -17.85
CA LYS A 62 -18.26 -12.51 -18.67
C LYS A 62 -17.70 -11.32 -19.44
N GLU A 63 -18.56 -10.49 -20.02
CA GLU A 63 -18.16 -9.28 -20.74
C GLU A 63 -17.60 -8.25 -19.76
N VAL A 64 -18.28 -8.02 -18.63
CA VAL A 64 -17.83 -7.07 -17.59
C VAL A 64 -16.51 -7.53 -16.96
N ALA A 65 -16.32 -8.82 -16.68
CA ALA A 65 -15.07 -9.36 -16.16
C ALA A 65 -13.89 -9.18 -17.12
N GLY A 66 -14.13 -9.17 -18.44
CA GLY A 66 -13.08 -8.92 -19.42
C GLY A 66 -12.76 -7.45 -19.64
N LEU A 67 -13.65 -6.55 -19.19
CA LEU A 67 -13.50 -5.09 -19.29
C LEU A 67 -12.81 -4.49 -18.05
N MET A 68 -12.92 -5.14 -16.89
CA MET A 68 -12.34 -4.72 -15.61
C MET A 68 -10.94 -5.30 -15.42
#